data_AF-A0A2A4LQY4-F1
#
_entry.id   AF-A0A2A4LQY4-F1
#
_cell.length_a   1.000
_cell.length_b   1.000
_cell.length_c   1.000
_cell.angle_alpha   90.00
_cell.angle_beta   90.00
_cell.angle_gamma   90.00
#
_symmetry.space_group_name_H-M   'P 1'
#
loop_
_entity.id
_entity.type
_entity.pdbx_description
1 polymer ?
#
loop_
_entity_poly.entity_id
_entity_poly.type
_entity_poly.pdbx_seq_one_letter_code
_entity_poly.pdbx_strand_id
1 'polypeptide(L)'
;MLYSFRDNVEDWLISSLHSDIYIAAPRNGGGLDMRGIDPELIEQLVHFPGVSHYSASRNGRIETNNGSIRLQAVELATEGYGGYDFLKGDAGDIWPAFASGEGVIVSDPYAYKQDLNVGDIF
;
A
#
# COMPACT_ATOMS: atom_id res chain seq x y z
N MET A 1 -21.58 -22.70 -3.34
CA MET A 1 -20.80 -21.85 -4.28
C MET A 1 -20.95 -20.35 -4.02
N LEU A 2 -22.11 -19.82 -3.59
CA LEU A 2 -22.23 -18.40 -3.20
C LEU A 2 -21.62 -18.08 -1.82
N TYR A 3 -21.69 -19.01 -0.87
CA TYR A 3 -21.13 -18.81 0.47
C TYR A 3 -19.61 -18.65 0.43
N SER A 4 -18.87 -19.54 -0.23
CA SER A 4 -17.40 -19.41 -0.32
C SER A 4 -16.92 -18.17 -1.09
N PHE A 5 -17.74 -17.58 -1.96
CA PHE A 5 -17.38 -16.31 -2.60
C PHE A 5 -17.57 -15.14 -1.65
N ARG A 6 -18.67 -15.14 -0.89
CA ARG A 6 -18.96 -14.10 0.10
C ARG A 6 -17.93 -14.11 1.23
N ASP A 7 -17.62 -15.29 1.75
CA ASP A 7 -16.63 -15.47 2.83
C ASP A 7 -15.24 -15.00 2.36
N ASN A 8 -14.80 -15.38 1.16
CA ASN A 8 -13.52 -14.90 0.61
C ASN A 8 -13.48 -13.38 0.35
N VAL A 9 -14.60 -12.77 -0.04
CA VAL A 9 -14.67 -11.30 -0.22
C VAL A 9 -14.67 -10.59 1.12
N GLU A 10 -15.34 -11.15 2.12
CA GLU A 10 -15.35 -10.63 3.49
C GLU A 10 -13.96 -10.70 4.12
N ASP A 11 -13.31 -11.86 4.03
CA ASP A 11 -11.92 -12.04 4.48
C ASP A 11 -10.98 -11.05 3.77
N TRP A 12 -11.13 -10.89 2.45
CA TRP A 12 -10.34 -9.93 1.67
C TRP A 12 -10.62 -8.48 2.08
N LEU A 13 -11.87 -8.12 2.38
CA LEU A 13 -12.22 -6.77 2.83
C LEU A 13 -11.65 -6.48 4.22
N ILE A 14 -11.78 -7.42 5.15
CA ILE A 14 -11.24 -7.32 6.52
C ILE A 14 -9.71 -7.21 6.48
N SER A 15 -9.05 -7.98 5.61
CA SER A 15 -7.59 -7.95 5.45
C SER A 15 -7.08 -6.77 4.63
N SER A 16 -7.96 -5.98 4.00
CA SER A 16 -7.55 -4.86 3.13
C SER A 16 -7.95 -3.50 3.70
N LEU A 17 -8.94 -3.45 4.60
CA LEU A 17 -9.49 -2.23 5.18
C LEU A 17 -9.06 -2.07 6.64
N HIS A 18 -7.90 -1.45 6.84
CA HIS A 18 -7.32 -1.19 8.16
C HIS A 18 -7.63 0.21 8.72
N SER A 19 -8.28 1.08 7.96
CA SER A 19 -8.61 2.45 8.40
C SER A 19 -10.11 2.63 8.62
N ASP A 20 -10.47 3.44 9.61
CA ASP A 20 -11.87 3.80 9.88
C ASP A 20 -12.47 4.67 8.76
N ILE A 21 -11.65 5.53 8.16
CA ILE A 21 -12.05 6.48 7.12
C ILE A 21 -11.02 6.46 5.98
N TYR A 22 -11.52 6.33 4.76
CA TYR A 22 -10.73 6.43 3.54
C TYR A 22 -11.09 7.71 2.79
N ILE A 23 -10.07 8.50 2.43
CA ILE A 23 -10.21 9.73 1.67
C ILE A 23 -9.43 9.59 0.37
N ALA A 24 -10.05 9.91 -0.75
CA ALA A 24 -9.42 9.91 -2.06
C ALA A 24 -9.84 11.16 -2.84
N ALA A 25 -8.92 11.74 -3.60
CA ALA A 25 -9.24 12.84 -4.50
C ALA A 25 -10.23 12.38 -5.58
N PRO A 26 -11.22 13.21 -5.95
CA PRO A 26 -12.17 12.87 -7.00
C PRO A 26 -11.42 12.63 -8.31
N ARG A 27 -11.60 11.43 -8.90
CA ARG A 27 -11.07 11.13 -10.24
C ARG A 27 -12.03 11.65 -11.30
N ASN A 28 -11.72 12.81 -11.89
CA ASN A 28 -12.48 13.31 -13.02
C ASN A 28 -11.97 12.71 -14.34
N GLY A 29 -12.75 11.81 -14.94
CA GLY A 29 -12.48 11.22 -16.25
C GLY A 29 -11.48 10.05 -16.23
N GLY A 30 -11.52 9.21 -17.27
CA GLY A 30 -10.74 7.95 -17.39
C GLY A 30 -9.21 8.10 -17.50
N GLY A 31 -8.65 9.22 -17.07
CA GLY A 31 -7.22 9.50 -16.99
C GLY A 31 -6.63 9.27 -15.60
N LEU A 32 -5.30 9.36 -15.52
CA LEU A 32 -4.57 9.48 -14.26
C LEU A 32 -4.66 10.94 -13.81
N ASP A 33 -5.64 11.26 -12.96
CA ASP A 33 -5.59 12.53 -12.22
C ASP A 33 -4.48 12.42 -11.17
N MET A 34 -3.32 13.01 -11.49
CA MET A 34 -2.13 12.97 -10.64
C MET A 34 -2.13 14.04 -9.54
N ARG A 35 -3.15 14.91 -9.49
CA ARG A 35 -3.18 16.06 -8.59
C ARG A 35 -3.25 15.66 -7.11
N GLY A 36 -3.72 14.44 -6.82
CA GLY A 36 -3.78 13.93 -5.45
C GLY A 36 -4.69 14.76 -4.56
N ILE A 37 -4.58 14.56 -3.25
CA ILE A 37 -5.25 15.40 -2.25
C ILE A 37 -4.35 16.62 -2.00
N ASP A 38 -4.95 17.78 -1.81
CA ASP A 38 -4.24 19.01 -1.46
C ASP A 38 -3.42 18.78 -0.17
N PRO A 39 -2.09 19.01 -0.16
CA PRO A 39 -1.27 18.87 1.04
C PRO A 39 -1.77 19.69 2.24
N GLU A 40 -2.34 20.88 2.01
CA GLU A 40 -2.88 21.70 3.11
C GLU A 40 -4.10 21.02 3.76
N LEU A 41 -4.94 20.35 2.96
CA LEU A 41 -6.05 19.56 3.48
C LEU A 41 -5.55 18.33 4.24
N ILE A 42 -4.49 17.67 3.78
CA ILE A 42 -3.87 16.55 4.52
C ILE A 42 -3.41 17.04 5.90
N GLU A 43 -2.68 18.15 5.97
CA GLU A 43 -2.22 18.71 7.26
C GLU A 43 -3.39 19.05 8.19
N GLN A 44 -4.46 19.65 7.68
CA GLN A 44 -5.65 19.96 8.47
C GLN A 44 -6.33 18.70 9.01
N LEU A 45 -6.44 17.64 8.20
CA LEU A 45 -7.05 16.37 8.60
C LEU A 45 -6.22 15.64 9.65
N VAL A 46 -4.89 15.58 9.47
CA VAL A 46 -3.98 14.91 10.41
C VAL A 46 -4.02 15.55 11.79
N HIS A 47 -4.23 16.86 11.88
CA HIS A 47 -4.33 17.59 13.14
C HIS A 47 -5.78 17.75 13.65
N PHE A 48 -6.76 17.18 12.96
CA PHE A 48 -8.16 17.32 13.36
C PHE A 48 -8.43 16.55 14.67
N PRO A 49 -9.12 17.14 15.66
CA PRO A 49 -9.44 16.45 16.90
C PRO A 49 -10.23 15.16 16.66
N GLY A 50 -9.69 14.04 17.13
CA GLY A 50 -10.28 12.70 16.94
C GLY A 50 -9.57 11.84 15.91
N VAL A 51 -8.64 12.40 15.14
CA VAL A 51 -7.70 11.61 14.32
C VAL A 51 -6.54 11.17 15.21
N SER A 52 -6.45 9.87 15.50
CA SER A 52 -5.37 9.28 16.29
C SER A 52 -4.15 8.95 15.44
N HIS A 53 -4.39 8.42 14.24
CA HIS A 53 -3.36 7.97 13.32
C HIS A 53 -3.80 8.28 11.89
N TYR A 54 -2.83 8.43 10.99
CA TYR A 54 -3.09 8.54 9.57
C TYR A 54 -2.15 7.64 8.79
N SER A 55 -2.58 7.26 7.59
CA SER A 55 -1.71 6.62 6.60
C SER A 55 -2.00 7.24 5.26
N ALA A 56 -0.96 7.45 4.47
CA ALA A 56 -1.07 8.00 3.13
C ALA A 56 -0.61 6.96 2.11
N SER A 57 -1.22 6.99 0.93
CA SER A 57 -0.74 6.17 -0.18
C SER A 57 -0.85 6.90 -1.50
N ARG A 58 0.07 6.59 -2.41
CA ARG A 58 0.05 7.07 -3.78
C ARG A 58 0.40 5.95 -4.73
N ASN A 59 -0.43 5.81 -5.77
CA ASN A 59 -0.18 4.88 -6.85
C ASN A 59 0.58 5.57 -7.99
N GLY A 60 1.55 4.86 -8.55
CA GLY A 60 2.34 5.30 -9.69
C GLY A 60 2.67 4.14 -10.64
N ARG A 61 3.35 4.48 -11.72
CA ARG A 61 4.01 3.51 -12.60
C ARG A 61 5.44 3.95 -12.84
N ILE A 62 6.36 3.00 -12.80
CA ILE A 62 7.76 3.18 -13.16
C ILE A 62 7.99 2.37 -14.44
N GLU A 63 8.53 3.01 -15.46
CA GLU A 63 8.96 2.31 -16.67
C GLU A 63 10.37 1.77 -16.47
N THR A 64 10.57 0.48 -16.75
CA THR A 64 11.87 -0.19 -16.69
C THR A 64 12.18 -0.88 -18.01
N ASN A 65 13.41 -1.36 -18.17
CA ASN A 65 13.79 -2.17 -19.33
C ASN A 65 12.94 -3.44 -19.49
N ASN A 66 12.39 -3.96 -18.38
CA ASN A 66 11.56 -5.17 -18.34
C ASN A 66 10.05 -4.87 -18.38
N GLY A 67 9.68 -3.60 -18.62
CA GLY A 67 8.31 -3.12 -18.74
C GLY A 67 7.87 -2.22 -17.58
N SER A 68 6.57 -1.88 -17.59
CA SER A 68 5.95 -0.98 -16.62
C SER A 68 5.68 -1.71 -15.30
N ILE A 69 6.24 -1.19 -14.21
CA ILE A 69 6.00 -1.65 -12.85
C ILE A 69 4.95 -0.75 -12.21
N ARG A 70 3.93 -1.34 -11.59
CA ARG A 70 3.00 -0.60 -10.74
C ARG A 70 3.66 -0.37 -9.39
N LEU A 71 3.76 0.89 -8.98
CA LEU A 71 4.28 1.29 -7.68
C LEU A 71 3.13 1.71 -6.77
N GLN A 72 3.19 1.31 -5.52
CA GLN A 72 2.41 1.89 -4.44
C GLN A 72 3.39 2.44 -3.41
N ALA A 73 3.46 3.76 -3.29
CA ALA A 73 4.17 4.42 -2.20
C ALA A 73 3.20 4.53 -1.02
N VAL A 74 3.63 4.09 0.16
CA VAL A 74 2.81 4.14 1.38
C VAL A 74 3.60 4.80 2.50
N GLU A 75 2.89 5.61 3.27
CA GLU A 75 3.28 6.08 4.60
C GLU A 75 2.25 5.48 5.55
N LEU A 76 2.71 4.60 6.43
CA LEU A 76 1.83 3.86 7.33
C LEU A 76 1.99 4.37 8.75
N ALA A 77 0.88 4.46 9.47
CA ALA A 77 0.89 4.48 10.92
C ALA A 77 1.42 3.13 11.43
N THR A 78 1.97 3.11 12.64
CA THR A 78 2.50 1.87 13.26
C THR A 78 1.45 0.77 13.33
N GLU A 79 0.19 1.14 13.57
CA GLU A 79 -0.98 0.25 13.59
C GLU A 79 -1.24 -0.39 12.22
N GLY A 80 -0.86 0.29 11.14
CA GLY A 80 -1.03 -0.18 9.77
C GLY A 80 -0.06 -1.30 9.37
N TYR A 81 1.04 -1.50 10.12
CA TYR A 81 1.99 -2.58 9.84
C TYR A 81 1.41 -3.97 10.07
N GLY A 82 0.49 -4.11 11.02
CA GLY A 82 -0.17 -5.39 11.33
C GLY A 82 -1.11 -5.88 10.23
N GLY A 83 -1.41 -5.05 9.23
CA GLY A 83 -2.26 -5.43 8.10
C GLY A 83 -1.55 -6.19 6.98
N TYR A 84 -0.23 -6.40 7.06
CA TYR A 84 0.54 -7.07 6.03
C TYR A 84 0.97 -8.46 6.48
N ASP A 85 0.55 -9.46 5.70
CA ASP A 85 1.04 -10.83 5.82
C ASP A 85 2.14 -11.09 4.78
N PHE A 86 3.37 -11.26 5.26
CA PHE A 86 4.53 -11.56 4.41
C PHE A 86 4.66 -13.06 4.16
N LEU A 87 4.75 -13.46 2.89
CA LEU A 87 5.02 -14.86 2.51
C LEU A 87 6.47 -15.29 2.77
N LYS A 88 7.40 -14.34 2.74
CA LYS A 88 8.84 -14.56 2.96
C LYS A 88 9.43 -13.35 3.70
N GLY A 89 10.43 -13.61 4.54
CA GLY A 89 11.12 -12.60 5.36
C GLY A 89 10.46 -12.41 6.73
N ASP A 90 11.14 -11.67 7.61
CA ASP A 90 10.66 -11.35 8.96
C ASP A 90 10.17 -9.91 9.03
N ALA A 91 8.99 -9.68 9.60
CA ALA A 91 8.40 -8.34 9.69
C ALA A 91 9.25 -7.37 10.52
N GLY A 92 9.99 -7.88 11.51
CA GLY A 92 10.91 -7.12 12.35
C GLY A 92 12.13 -6.60 11.59
N ASP A 93 12.51 -7.22 10.47
CA ASP A 93 13.58 -6.76 9.59
C ASP A 93 13.04 -5.96 8.40
N ILE A 94 11.88 -6.35 7.85
CA ILE A 94 11.28 -5.73 6.66
C ILE A 94 10.85 -4.29 6.96
N TRP A 95 10.13 -4.05 8.06
CA TRP A 95 9.59 -2.72 8.34
C TRP A 95 10.67 -1.66 8.58
N PRO A 96 11.73 -1.93 9.36
CA PRO A 96 12.85 -1.01 9.48
C PRO A 96 13.54 -0.71 8.15
N ALA A 97 13.81 -1.73 7.31
CA ALA A 97 14.45 -1.54 6.01
C ALA A 97 13.57 -0.74 5.03
N PHE A 98 12.25 -0.95 5.08
CA PHE A 98 11.29 -0.16 4.30
C PHE A 98 11.26 1.30 4.78
N ALA A 99 11.20 1.53 6.10
CA ALA A 99 11.14 2.86 6.69
C ALA A 99 12.44 3.67 6.50
N SER A 100 13.61 3.01 6.46
CA SER A 100 14.90 3.65 6.15
C SER A 100 15.10 3.92 4.66
N GLY A 101 14.24 3.39 3.79
CA GLY A 101 14.39 3.47 2.34
C GLY A 101 15.49 2.55 1.78
N GLU A 102 15.98 1.60 2.58
CA GLU A 102 16.99 0.61 2.19
C GLU A 102 16.39 -0.60 1.47
N GLY A 103 15.06 -0.75 1.48
CA GLY A 103 14.35 -1.86 0.84
C GLY A 103 13.00 -1.48 0.27
N VAL A 104 12.52 -2.33 -0.65
CA VAL A 104 11.15 -2.28 -1.20
C VAL A 104 10.46 -3.60 -0.96
N ILE A 105 9.15 -3.53 -0.72
CA ILE A 105 8.29 -4.71 -0.59
C ILE A 105 7.67 -4.99 -1.96
N VAL A 106 7.72 -6.24 -2.40
CA VAL A 106 7.15 -6.68 -3.68
C VAL A 106 5.98 -7.64 -3.46
N SER A 107 4.98 -7.56 -4.33
CA SER A 107 3.88 -8.52 -4.31
C SER A 107 4.35 -9.91 -4.76
N ASP A 108 3.74 -10.98 -4.24
CA ASP A 108 4.04 -12.36 -4.64
C ASP A 108 4.02 -12.60 -6.17
N PRO A 109 3.02 -12.13 -6.94
CA PRO A 109 3.03 -12.33 -8.39
C PRO A 109 4.19 -11.62 -9.10
N TYR A 110 4.66 -10.49 -8.55
CA TYR A 110 5.80 -9.77 -9.09
C TYR A 110 7.10 -10.52 -8.81
N ALA A 111 7.31 -10.94 -7.55
CA ALA A 111 8.46 -11.73 -7.16
C ALA A 111 8.56 -13.04 -7.97
N TYR A 112 7.45 -13.76 -8.12
CA TYR A 112 7.39 -14.97 -8.94
C TYR A 112 7.75 -14.73 -10.41
N LYS A 113 7.20 -13.66 -11.02
CA LYS A 113 7.46 -13.36 -12.43
C LYS A 113 8.90 -12.90 -12.68
N GLN A 114 9.52 -12.23 -11.72
CA GLN A 114 10.89 -11.74 -11.82
C GLN A 114 11.92 -12.69 -11.20
N ASP A 115 11.50 -13.85 -10.68
CA ASP A 115 12.33 -14.83 -9.98
C ASP A 115 13.15 -14.23 -8.82
N LEU A 116 12.50 -13.40 -8.01
CA LEU A 116 13.12 -12.67 -6.89
C LEU A 116 12.97 -13.39 -5.55
N ASN A 117 14.01 -13.29 -4.72
CA ASN A 117 14.04 -13.66 -3.32
C ASN A 117 14.40 -12.47 -2.43
N VAL A 118 14.21 -12.64 -1.12
CA VAL A 118 14.56 -11.61 -0.12
C VAL A 118 16.06 -11.32 -0.20
N GLY A 119 16.41 -10.04 -0.37
CA GLY A 119 17.78 -9.56 -0.50
C GLY A 119 18.28 -9.36 -1.93
N ASP A 120 17.50 -9.75 -2.94
CA ASP A 120 17.85 -9.51 -4.34
C ASP A 120 17.66 -8.04 -4.74
N ILE A 121 18.42 -7.61 -5.76
CA ILE A 121 18.38 -6.26 -6.33
C ILE A 121 17.90 -6.37 -7.78
N PHE A 122 16.98 -5.49 -8.20
CA PHE A 122 16.38 -5.48 -9.53
C PHE A 122 16.18 -4.08 -10.11
#